data_AF-A0A958K9E4-F1
#
_entry.id   AF-A0A958K9E4-F1
#
_cell.length_a   1.000
_cell.length_b   1.000
_cell.length_c   1.000
_cell.angle_alpha   90.00
_cell.angle_beta   90.00
_cell.angle_gamma   90.00
#
_symmetry.space_group_name_H-M   'P 1'
#
loop_
_entity.id
_entity.type
_entity.pdbx_description
1 polymer ?
#
loop_
_entity_poly.entity_id
_entity_poly.type
_entity_poly.pdbx_seq_one_letter_code
_entity_poly.pdbx_strand_id
1 'polypeptide(L)'
;MANRVSKSNQLIEIGKSREDAFHDECALMGIWNEREASNLAYLGLYAQQHRGQEGAGVASVDQKHSRLMIHRGLGLVSEVFEDFDFAQLPGNCAVGHTRYSTAGANRLANVQPFQAEIAGGRVALAHNGNLINADKLRKELIDKGSIFSS
;
A
#
# COMPACT_ATOMS: atom_id res chain seq x y z
N MET A 1 -28.03 65.75 0.26
CA MET A 1 -27.65 64.53 1.00
C MET A 1 -28.04 63.33 0.15
N ALA A 2 -27.07 62.79 -0.59
CA ALA A 2 -27.28 61.66 -1.50
C ALA A 2 -27.32 60.35 -0.71
N ASN A 3 -28.43 59.62 -0.81
CA ASN A 3 -28.59 58.34 -0.14
C ASN A 3 -27.82 57.25 -0.92
N ARG A 4 -26.88 56.62 -0.21
CA ARG A 4 -25.89 55.69 -0.76
C ARG A 4 -26.50 54.29 -0.89
N VAL A 5 -26.18 53.69 -2.02
CA VAL A 5 -26.51 52.36 -2.55
C VAL A 5 -26.28 51.23 -1.54
N SER A 6 -27.17 50.23 -1.57
CA SER A 6 -26.83 48.85 -1.21
C SER A 6 -27.71 47.89 -2.02
N LYS A 7 -27.36 47.71 -3.31
CA LYS A 7 -27.81 46.54 -4.08
C LYS A 7 -27.12 45.33 -3.48
N SER A 8 -27.91 44.44 -2.89
CA SER A 8 -27.48 43.12 -2.43
C SER A 8 -26.94 42.31 -3.62
N ASN A 9 -25.62 42.19 -3.70
CA ASN A 9 -24.94 41.21 -4.53
C ASN A 9 -25.28 39.82 -3.98
N GLN A 10 -26.20 39.10 -4.64
CA GLN A 10 -26.24 37.65 -4.53
C GLN A 10 -25.01 37.11 -5.27
N LEU A 11 -23.95 36.84 -4.52
CA LEU A 11 -22.86 35.99 -4.97
C LEU A 11 -23.41 34.57 -5.05
N ILE A 12 -23.52 34.06 -6.27
CA ILE A 12 -23.72 32.65 -6.55
C ILE A 12 -22.52 31.92 -5.94
N GLU A 13 -22.74 31.17 -4.86
CA GLU A 13 -21.74 30.19 -4.38
C GLU A 13 -21.62 29.11 -5.46
N ILE A 14 -20.65 29.33 -6.35
CA ILE A 14 -20.07 28.27 -7.18
C ILE A 14 -19.59 27.20 -6.22
N GLY A 15 -20.37 26.12 -6.12
CA GLY A 15 -20.02 24.96 -5.31
C GLY A 15 -18.60 24.55 -5.65
N LYS A 16 -17.71 24.60 -4.66
CA LYS A 16 -16.40 23.97 -4.76
C LYS A 16 -16.64 22.54 -5.19
N SER A 17 -16.38 22.23 -6.46
CA SER A 17 -16.10 20.86 -6.89
C SER A 17 -15.08 20.35 -5.90
N ARG A 18 -15.38 19.27 -5.18
CA ARG A 18 -14.47 18.63 -4.23
C ARG A 18 -13.10 18.59 -4.92
N GLU A 19 -12.19 19.40 -4.40
CA GLU A 19 -10.85 19.57 -4.94
C GLU A 19 -10.23 18.16 -5.03
N ASP A 20 -9.58 17.83 -6.15
CA ASP A 20 -8.64 16.71 -6.28
C ASP A 20 -7.49 16.95 -5.27
N ALA A 21 -7.78 16.73 -3.99
CA ALA A 21 -6.82 16.83 -2.92
C ALA A 21 -5.91 15.60 -2.94
N PHE A 22 -4.66 15.73 -2.47
CA PHE A 22 -3.82 14.58 -2.17
C PHE A 22 -4.56 13.67 -1.18
N HIS A 23 -5.09 12.55 -1.67
CA HIS A 23 -5.56 11.48 -0.82
C HIS A 23 -4.36 10.63 -0.45
N ASP A 24 -4.17 10.42 0.86
CA ASP A 24 -3.18 9.49 1.40
C ASP A 24 -3.57 8.09 0.94
N GLU A 25 -2.80 7.59 -0.01
CA GLU A 25 -3.04 6.35 -0.72
C GLU A 25 -1.76 5.53 -0.58
N CYS A 26 -1.87 4.28 -0.11
CA CYS A 26 -0.76 3.34 0.10
C CYS A 26 0.38 3.51 -0.91
N ALA A 27 1.63 3.62 -0.47
CA ALA A 27 2.76 3.61 -1.40
C ALA A 27 3.03 2.19 -1.91
N LEU A 28 3.50 2.08 -3.16
CA LEU A 28 4.01 0.84 -3.75
C LEU A 28 5.42 1.08 -4.27
N MET A 29 6.31 0.12 -4.02
CA MET A 29 7.66 0.09 -4.59
C MET A 29 7.89 -1.24 -5.30
N GLY A 30 8.56 -1.20 -6.44
CA GLY A 30 9.00 -2.39 -7.18
C GLY A 30 10.42 -2.18 -7.68
N ILE A 31 11.30 -3.11 -7.35
CA ILE A 31 12.71 -3.10 -7.75
C ILE A 31 13.01 -4.40 -8.49
N TRP A 32 13.72 -4.31 -9.61
CA TRP A 32 14.03 -5.45 -10.47
C TRP A 32 15.50 -5.46 -10.87
N ASN A 33 16.11 -6.64 -10.77
CA ASN A 33 17.49 -6.92 -11.15
C ASN A 33 18.54 -6.00 -10.49
N GLU A 34 18.40 -5.75 -9.19
CA GLU A 34 19.32 -4.91 -8.42
C GLU A 34 19.79 -5.64 -7.16
N ARG A 35 21.09 -5.60 -6.86
CA ARG A 35 21.68 -6.39 -5.77
C ARG A 35 21.11 -6.03 -4.40
N GLU A 36 20.78 -4.75 -4.19
CA GLU A 36 20.22 -4.23 -2.94
C GLU A 36 18.71 -3.96 -3.04
N ALA A 37 17.98 -4.79 -3.79
CA ALA A 37 16.57 -4.54 -4.11
C ALA A 37 15.69 -4.28 -2.88
N SER A 38 15.88 -5.02 -1.79
CA SER A 38 15.11 -4.86 -0.55
C SER A 38 15.39 -3.53 0.16
N ASN A 39 16.66 -3.13 0.23
CA ASN A 39 17.08 -1.84 0.80
C ASN A 39 16.53 -0.66 -0.03
N LEU A 40 16.62 -0.74 -1.36
CA LEU A 40 16.08 0.30 -2.24
C LEU A 40 14.54 0.40 -2.16
N ALA A 41 13.85 -0.73 -2.05
CA ALA A 41 12.41 -0.73 -1.82
C ALA A 41 12.07 -0.03 -0.49
N TYR A 42 12.79 -0.35 0.59
CA TYR A 42 12.66 0.32 1.89
C TYR A 42 12.89 1.84 1.77
N LEU A 43 13.99 2.28 1.15
CA LEU A 43 14.30 3.72 1.02
C LEU A 43 13.22 4.45 0.20
N GLY A 44 12.68 3.81 -0.84
CA GLY A 44 11.58 4.36 -1.62
C GLY A 44 10.29 4.49 -0.80
N LEU A 45 9.97 3.47 0.03
CA LEU A 45 8.84 3.55 0.95
C LEU A 45 9.03 4.64 2.00
N TYR A 46 10.24 4.79 2.54
CA TYR A 46 10.58 5.84 3.50
C TYR A 46 10.38 7.24 2.88
N ALA A 47 10.82 7.44 1.65
CA ALA A 47 10.59 8.69 0.91
C ALA A 47 9.10 8.96 0.64
N GLN A 48 8.28 7.91 0.61
CA GLN A 48 6.82 7.99 0.42
C GLN A 48 6.04 7.76 1.72
N GLN A 49 6.66 7.92 2.91
CA GLN A 49 6.02 7.66 4.21
C GLN A 49 4.70 8.41 4.42
N HIS A 50 4.57 9.60 3.82
CA HIS A 50 3.36 10.42 3.90
C HIS A 50 2.13 9.72 3.32
N ARG A 51 2.31 8.71 2.45
CA ARG A 51 1.24 7.94 1.79
C ARG A 51 0.61 6.82 2.63
N GLY A 52 1.11 6.55 3.83
CA GLY A 52 0.57 5.50 4.71
C GLY A 52 1.44 5.28 5.93
N GLN A 53 0.84 5.28 7.12
CA GLN A 53 1.55 5.34 8.41
C GLN A 53 1.18 4.16 9.34
N GLU A 54 0.25 3.31 8.92
CA GLU A 54 -0.33 2.25 9.75
C GLU A 54 0.45 0.95 9.68
N GLY A 55 1.25 0.76 8.64
CA GLY A 55 2.15 -0.36 8.50
C GLY A 55 3.00 -0.29 7.25
N ALA A 56 4.09 -1.03 7.24
CA ALA A 56 4.99 -1.14 6.11
C ALA A 56 5.47 -2.57 5.93
N GLY A 57 5.89 -2.91 4.70
CA GLY A 57 6.49 -4.20 4.43
C GLY A 57 7.27 -4.23 3.12
N VAL A 58 8.26 -5.13 3.07
CA VAL A 58 9.06 -5.44 1.90
C VAL A 58 9.15 -6.95 1.76
N ALA A 59 8.93 -7.43 0.54
CA ALA A 59 9.21 -8.80 0.15
C ALA A 59 10.31 -8.81 -0.92
N SER A 60 11.22 -9.77 -0.86
CA SER A 60 12.32 -9.94 -1.82
C SER A 60 12.43 -11.37 -2.33
N VAL A 61 12.99 -11.52 -3.53
CA VAL A 61 13.27 -12.81 -4.16
C VAL A 61 14.48 -12.69 -5.07
N ASP A 62 15.22 -13.78 -5.20
CA ASP A 62 16.29 -13.92 -6.21
C ASP A 62 15.68 -14.52 -7.50
N GLN A 63 15.90 -13.89 -8.65
CA GLN A 63 15.43 -14.42 -9.94
C GLN A 63 15.88 -15.85 -10.22
N LYS A 64 17.01 -16.28 -9.66
CA LYS A 64 17.55 -17.64 -9.83
C LYS A 64 17.01 -18.63 -8.81
N HIS A 65 16.45 -18.16 -7.70
CA HIS A 65 16.01 -19.01 -6.59
C HIS A 65 14.60 -18.65 -6.12
N SER A 66 13.72 -19.64 -6.00
CA SER A 66 12.33 -19.42 -5.58
C SER A 66 12.14 -19.07 -4.08
N ARG A 67 13.19 -18.64 -3.38
CA ARG A 67 13.11 -18.29 -1.96
C ARG A 67 12.60 -16.86 -1.81
N LEU A 68 11.28 -16.73 -1.66
CA LEU A 68 10.62 -15.47 -1.34
C LEU A 68 10.69 -15.20 0.17
N MET A 69 11.22 -14.05 0.53
CA MET A 69 11.36 -13.58 1.91
C MET A 69 10.50 -12.33 2.12
N ILE A 70 9.97 -12.13 3.32
CA ILE A 70 9.13 -10.98 3.64
C ILE A 70 9.38 -10.50 5.06
N HIS A 71 9.48 -9.18 5.22
CA HIS A 71 9.43 -8.49 6.51
C HIS A 71 8.34 -7.43 6.46
N ARG A 72 7.49 -7.40 7.47
CA ARG A 72 6.38 -6.43 7.56
C ARG A 72 5.97 -6.21 9.01
N GLY A 73 5.47 -5.02 9.29
CA GLY A 73 5.08 -4.60 10.63
C GLY A 73 4.04 -3.49 10.61
N LEU A 74 3.45 -3.24 11.78
CA LEU A 74 2.59 -2.08 12.01
C LEU A 74 3.45 -0.86 12.33
N GLY A 75 2.95 0.33 12.00
CA GLY A 75 3.63 1.60 12.24
C GLY A 75 4.38 2.14 11.04
N LEU A 76 5.24 3.13 11.29
CA LEU A 76 6.01 3.83 10.29
C LEU A 76 7.07 2.91 9.67
N VAL A 77 7.49 3.20 8.45
CA VAL A 77 8.58 2.52 7.74
C VAL A 77 9.85 2.52 8.59
N SER A 78 10.18 3.63 9.27
CA SER A 78 11.34 3.69 10.18
C SER A 78 11.25 2.76 11.37
N GLU A 79 10.04 2.55 11.91
CA GLU A 79 9.80 1.71 13.09
C GLU A 79 9.83 0.23 12.70
N VAL A 80 9.20 -0.12 11.57
CA VAL A 80 9.15 -1.49 11.07
C VAL A 80 10.54 -2.03 10.71
N PHE A 81 11.42 -1.16 10.23
CA PHE A 81 12.78 -1.51 9.79
C PHE A 81 13.87 -0.96 10.71
N GLU A 82 13.54 -0.57 11.94
CA GLU A 82 14.53 -0.14 12.94
C GLU A 82 15.54 -1.26 13.19
N ASP A 83 16.83 -0.93 13.04
CA ASP A 83 17.95 -1.86 13.15
C ASP A 83 17.82 -3.15 12.32
N PHE A 84 17.01 -3.12 11.24
CA PHE A 84 16.77 -4.30 10.42
C PHE A 84 17.96 -4.63 9.53
N ASP A 85 18.48 -5.85 9.65
CA ASP A 85 19.53 -6.35 8.77
C ASP A 85 18.94 -6.84 7.43
N PHE A 86 19.14 -6.04 6.37
CA PHE A 86 18.67 -6.37 5.01
C PHE A 86 19.32 -7.62 4.41
N ALA A 87 20.38 -8.17 5.00
CA ALA A 87 20.87 -9.50 4.61
C ALA A 87 19.82 -10.61 4.87
N GLN A 88 18.83 -10.37 5.74
CA GLN A 88 17.70 -11.27 5.98
C GLN A 88 16.63 -11.22 4.87
N LEU A 89 16.67 -10.18 4.01
CA LEU A 89 15.86 -10.05 2.79
C LEU A 89 16.74 -10.08 1.53
N PRO A 90 17.41 -11.21 1.24
CA PRO A 90 18.25 -11.32 0.06
C PRO A 90 17.40 -11.40 -1.21
N GLY A 91 18.02 -11.10 -2.35
CA GLY A 91 17.40 -11.21 -3.66
C GLY A 91 17.70 -9.98 -4.52
N ASN A 92 17.49 -10.14 -5.81
CA ASN A 92 17.67 -9.07 -6.78
C ASN A 92 16.36 -8.45 -7.26
N CYS A 93 15.22 -8.88 -6.71
CA CYS A 93 13.91 -8.28 -6.95
C CYS A 93 13.20 -8.05 -5.62
N ALA A 94 12.45 -6.96 -5.51
CA ALA A 94 11.68 -6.64 -4.32
C ALA A 94 10.39 -5.90 -4.65
N VAL A 95 9.39 -6.09 -3.80
CA VAL A 95 8.17 -5.29 -3.76
C VAL A 95 7.98 -4.74 -2.35
N GLY A 96 7.53 -3.49 -2.25
CA GLY A 96 7.31 -2.79 -0.99
C GLY A 96 5.94 -2.12 -0.95
N HIS A 97 5.40 -1.94 0.26
CA HIS A 97 4.12 -1.27 0.47
C HIS A 97 4.08 -0.49 1.79
N THR A 98 3.48 0.71 1.78
CA THR A 98 3.00 1.37 3.01
C THR A 98 1.49 1.32 3.05
N ARG A 99 0.90 1.05 4.20
CA ARG A 99 -0.55 0.97 4.39
C ARG A 99 -1.07 2.30 4.90
N TYR A 100 -2.01 2.88 4.17
CA TYR A 100 -2.97 3.85 4.69
C TYR A 100 -4.30 3.15 4.92
N SER A 101 -4.91 3.34 6.10
CA SER A 101 -6.08 2.56 6.49
C SER A 101 -7.37 3.15 5.93
N THR A 102 -7.74 2.77 4.70
CA THR A 102 -9.03 3.12 4.09
C THR A 102 -10.17 2.19 4.52
N ALA A 103 -9.86 0.94 4.85
CA ALA A 103 -10.81 -0.06 5.36
C ALA A 103 -10.11 -1.21 6.12
N GLY A 104 -10.86 -1.88 7.00
CA GLY A 104 -10.40 -3.02 7.79
C GLY A 104 -9.69 -2.65 9.09
N ALA A 105 -9.61 -3.61 10.02
CA ALA A 105 -8.95 -3.40 11.31
C ALA A 105 -7.44 -3.16 11.13
N ASN A 106 -6.84 -2.36 12.01
CA ASN A 106 -5.38 -2.20 12.04
C ASN A 106 -4.71 -3.44 12.63
N ARG A 107 -4.47 -4.44 11.76
CA ARG A 107 -3.91 -5.75 12.12
C ARG A 107 -2.76 -6.07 11.17
N LEU A 108 -1.75 -6.77 11.68
CA LEU A 108 -0.61 -7.22 10.87
C LEU A 108 -1.05 -8.05 9.65
N ALA A 109 -2.15 -8.81 9.77
CA ALA A 109 -2.74 -9.56 8.66
C ALA A 109 -3.08 -8.70 7.45
N ASN A 110 -3.32 -7.40 7.62
CA ASN A 110 -3.68 -6.45 6.57
C ASN A 110 -2.47 -5.64 6.04
N VAL A 111 -1.28 -5.81 6.63
CA VAL A 111 -0.07 -5.13 6.17
C VAL A 111 0.49 -5.87 4.97
N GLN A 112 0.63 -5.21 3.84
CA GLN A 112 1.17 -5.80 2.61
C GLN A 112 2.70 -5.64 2.54
N PRO A 113 3.42 -6.44 1.72
CA PRO A 113 2.94 -7.42 0.75
C PRO A 113 2.24 -8.65 1.33
N PHE A 114 1.31 -9.26 0.58
CA PHE A 114 0.77 -10.59 0.85
C PHE A 114 1.60 -11.65 0.16
N GLN A 115 1.84 -12.78 0.84
CA GLN A 115 2.53 -13.94 0.28
C GLN A 115 1.52 -15.08 0.05
N ALA A 116 1.64 -15.77 -1.08
CA ALA A 116 0.92 -17.01 -1.36
C ALA A 116 1.80 -18.02 -2.10
N GLU A 117 1.44 -19.29 -2.03
CA GLU A 117 2.00 -20.35 -2.86
C GLU A 117 0.95 -20.74 -3.90
N ILE A 118 1.32 -20.64 -5.18
CA ILE A 118 0.47 -20.97 -6.33
C ILE A 118 1.14 -22.08 -7.15
N ALA A 119 0.45 -22.60 -8.17
CA ALA A 119 0.99 -23.64 -9.05
C ALA A 119 2.34 -23.26 -9.70
N GLY A 120 2.58 -21.96 -9.92
CA GLY A 120 3.84 -21.42 -10.46
C GLY A 120 4.92 -21.13 -9.41
N GLY A 121 4.70 -21.47 -8.13
CA GLY A 121 5.62 -21.19 -7.03
C GLY A 121 5.12 -20.09 -6.08
N ARG A 122 6.03 -19.54 -5.28
CA ARG A 122 5.71 -18.50 -4.30
C ARG A 122 5.62 -17.13 -4.95
N VAL A 123 4.58 -16.38 -4.59
CA VAL A 123 4.33 -15.02 -5.08
C VAL A 123 4.14 -14.06 -3.91
N ALA A 124 4.57 -12.81 -4.11
CA ALA A 124 4.25 -11.69 -3.24
C ALA A 124 3.49 -10.63 -4.04
N LEU A 125 2.43 -10.09 -3.46
CA LEU A 125 1.58 -9.08 -4.08
C LEU A 125 1.38 -7.91 -3.13
N ALA A 126 1.53 -6.70 -3.65
CA ALA A 126 1.10 -5.48 -3.00
C ALA A 126 0.15 -4.73 -3.95
N HIS A 127 -0.88 -4.09 -3.40
CA HIS A 127 -1.84 -3.30 -4.16
C HIS A 127 -2.10 -1.95 -3.48
N ASN A 128 -2.39 -0.95 -4.29
CA ASN A 128 -2.99 0.31 -3.89
C ASN A 128 -4.34 0.41 -4.60
N GLY A 129 -5.43 0.65 -3.87
CA GLY A 129 -6.79 0.74 -4.40
C GLY A 129 -7.79 -0.13 -3.67
N ASN A 130 -9.01 -0.27 -4.20
CA ASN A 130 -10.06 -1.06 -3.57
C ASN A 130 -10.87 -1.87 -4.60
N LEU A 131 -11.17 -3.13 -4.29
CA LEU A 131 -12.02 -3.99 -5.11
C LEU A 131 -13.48 -3.78 -4.74
N ILE A 132 -14.21 -2.98 -5.53
CA ILE A 132 -15.63 -2.63 -5.27
C ILE A 132 -16.58 -3.83 -5.24
N ASN A 133 -16.19 -4.95 -5.84
CA ASN A 133 -16.95 -6.19 -5.91
C ASN A 133 -16.30 -7.33 -5.10
N ALA A 134 -15.47 -6.99 -4.10
CA ALA A 134 -14.74 -7.96 -3.28
C ALA A 134 -15.64 -9.06 -2.68
N ASP A 135 -16.80 -8.71 -2.12
CA ASP A 135 -17.71 -9.68 -1.50
C ASP A 135 -18.26 -10.70 -2.52
N LYS A 136 -18.61 -10.22 -3.72
CA LYS A 136 -19.08 -11.08 -4.81
C LYS A 136 -17.95 -12.02 -5.25
N LEU A 137 -16.76 -11.50 -5.49
CA LEU A 137 -15.60 -12.29 -5.89
C LEU A 137 -15.23 -13.33 -4.83
N ARG A 138 -15.24 -12.94 -3.55
CA ARG A 138 -14.97 -13.84 -2.42
C ARG A 138 -15.96 -15.00 -2.40
N LYS A 139 -17.25 -14.72 -2.55
CA LYS A 139 -18.29 -15.76 -2.63
C LYS A 139 -18.05 -16.71 -3.81
N GLU A 140 -17.87 -16.18 -5.01
CA GLU A 140 -17.63 -16.99 -6.21
C GLU A 140 -16.37 -17.87 -6.10
N LEU A 141 -15.31 -17.36 -5.46
CA LEU A 141 -14.08 -18.11 -5.23
C LEU A 141 -14.27 -19.21 -4.18
N ILE A 142 -15.01 -18.95 -3.10
CA ILE A 142 -15.36 -19.96 -2.08
C ILE A 142 -16.23 -21.06 -2.69
N ASP A 143 -17.22 -20.69 -3.50
CA ASP A 143 -18.09 -21.65 -4.19
C ASP A 143 -17.30 -22.57 -5.16
N LYS A 144 -16.15 -22.09 -5.66
CA LYS A 144 -15.19 -22.86 -6.48
C LYS A 144 -14.14 -23.62 -5.66
N GLY A 145 -14.22 -23.58 -4.33
CA GLY A 145 -13.32 -24.30 -3.41
C GLY A 145 -12.10 -23.52 -2.91
N SER A 146 -12.05 -22.20 -3.13
CA SER A 146 -10.96 -21.36 -2.59
C SER A 146 -11.12 -21.13 -1.09
N ILE A 147 -10.01 -21.18 -0.35
CA ILE A 147 -9.97 -20.90 1.09
C ILE A 147 -9.44 -19.48 1.32
N PHE A 148 -10.11 -18.73 2.20
CA PHE A 148 -9.65 -17.42 2.67
C PHE A 148 -9.30 -17.51 4.16
N SER A 149 -8.05 -17.19 4.50
CA SER A 149 -7.47 -17.33 5.85
C SER A 149 -7.68 -16.09 6.75
N SER A 150 -8.43 -15.10 6.28
CA SER A 150 -8.76 -13.85 6.97
C SER A 150 -10.14 -13.32 6.59
#